data_AF-A0AAV0Y1A1-F1
#
_entry.id   AF-A0AAV0Y1A1-F1
#
_cell.length_a   1.000
_cell.length_b   1.000
_cell.length_c   1.000
_cell.angle_alpha   90.00
_cell.angle_beta   90.00
_cell.angle_gamma   90.00
#
_symmetry.space_group_name_H-M   'P 1'
#
loop_
_entity.id
_entity.type
_entity.pdbx_description
1 polymer ?
#
loop_
_entity_poly.entity_id
_entity_poly.type
_entity_poly.pdbx_seq_one_letter_code
_entity_poly.pdbx_strand_id
1 'polypeptide(L)'
;MSVALAANSIADQIADIFPTEVKDSYFLKYDTNKNPKGKLYAKYYNSMRTLKNSGLIPSSNHTKRPTNPINRKHDLHFEPENDVQYILEQIKHDNNCSFPDLEYKWKATTQFRLKSIQTSTSTHDILNNWSNYKLPLGYRLYFNLKILNIVICYRSTLFIT
;
A
#
# COMPACT_ATOMS: atom_id res chain seq x y z
N MET A 1 -14.98 -12.58 12.36
CA MET A 1 -16.15 -12.01 11.66
C MET A 1 -16.11 -12.43 10.20
N SER A 2 -17.24 -12.86 9.61
CA SER A 2 -17.27 -13.21 8.18
C SER A 2 -17.34 -11.95 7.31
N VAL A 3 -16.69 -11.98 6.13
CA VAL A 3 -16.72 -10.86 5.17
C VAL A 3 -18.15 -10.45 4.80
N ALA A 4 -19.07 -11.43 4.78
CA ALA A 4 -20.48 -11.19 4.51
C ALA A 4 -21.17 -10.35 5.59
N LEU A 5 -20.90 -10.62 6.88
CA LEU A 5 -21.50 -9.86 7.98
C LEU A 5 -20.99 -8.41 7.99
N ALA A 6 -19.68 -8.23 7.81
CA ALA A 6 -19.08 -6.90 7.75
C ALA A 6 -19.59 -6.09 6.54
N ALA A 7 -19.63 -6.71 5.35
CA ALA A 7 -20.11 -6.03 4.15
C ALA A 7 -21.59 -5.65 4.22
N ASN A 8 -22.42 -6.48 4.87
CA ASN A 8 -23.84 -6.17 5.09
C ASN A 8 -24.01 -4.93 5.99
N SER A 9 -23.31 -4.90 7.13
CA SER A 9 -23.37 -3.75 8.05
C SER A 9 -22.85 -2.45 7.43
N ILE A 10 -21.79 -2.51 6.61
CA ILE A 10 -21.29 -1.35 5.88
C ILE A 10 -22.30 -0.88 4.83
N ALA A 11 -22.95 -1.82 4.12
CA ALA A 11 -23.97 -1.47 3.13
C ALA A 11 -25.20 -0.79 3.77
N ASP A 12 -25.60 -1.24 4.97
CA ASP A 12 -26.65 -0.58 5.76
C ASP A 12 -26.26 0.85 6.11
N GLN A 13 -25.06 1.08 6.65
CA GLN A 13 -24.57 2.42 6.97
C GLN A 13 -24.50 3.34 5.74
N ILE A 14 -24.13 2.81 4.57
CA ILE A 14 -24.10 3.59 3.33
C ILE A 14 -25.52 4.02 2.93
N ALA A 15 -26.50 3.12 3.01
CA ALA A 15 -27.89 3.44 2.72
C ALA A 15 -28.48 4.46 3.73
N ASP A 16 -28.08 4.38 4.99
CA ASP A 16 -28.48 5.32 6.04
C ASP A 16 -27.93 6.73 5.78
N ILE A 17 -26.66 6.84 5.36
CA ILE A 17 -26.02 8.14 5.06
C ILE A 17 -26.50 8.70 3.72
N PHE A 18 -26.77 7.83 2.74
CA PHE A 18 -27.15 8.19 1.38
C PHE A 18 -28.49 7.53 1.01
N PRO A 19 -29.63 8.16 1.34
CA PRO A 19 -30.96 7.56 1.14
C PRO A 19 -31.31 7.26 -0.33
N THR A 20 -30.62 7.89 -1.28
CA THR A 20 -30.78 7.62 -2.73
C THR A 20 -30.06 6.37 -3.20
N GLU A 21 -29.15 5.82 -2.39
CA GLU A 21 -28.36 4.64 -2.71
C GLU A 21 -29.09 3.37 -2.27
N VAL A 22 -29.02 2.33 -3.10
CA VAL A 22 -29.64 1.04 -2.80
C VAL A 22 -28.60 0.09 -2.21
N LYS A 23 -28.87 -0.44 -1.01
CA LYS A 23 -28.01 -1.40 -0.30
C LYS A 23 -27.47 -2.54 -1.18
N ASP A 24 -28.34 -3.12 -2.01
CA ASP A 24 -28.01 -4.24 -2.89
C ASP A 24 -26.92 -3.91 -3.93
N SER A 25 -26.69 -2.62 -4.22
CA SER A 25 -25.58 -2.17 -5.04
C SER A 25 -24.22 -2.43 -4.39
N TYR A 26 -24.18 -2.42 -3.06
CA TYR A 26 -22.96 -2.54 -2.26
C TYR A 26 -22.72 -3.96 -1.81
N PHE A 27 -23.76 -4.64 -1.34
CA PHE A 27 -23.66 -6.02 -0.91
C PHE A 27 -24.99 -6.75 -1.10
N LEU A 28 -24.94 -7.87 -1.81
CA LEU A 28 -26.09 -8.71 -2.09
C LEU A 28 -25.74 -10.17 -1.81
N LYS A 29 -26.47 -10.78 -0.88
CA LYS A 29 -26.35 -12.20 -0.55
C LYS A 29 -27.75 -12.82 -0.59
N TYR A 30 -28.04 -13.56 -1.66
CA TYR A 30 -29.25 -14.35 -1.74
C TYR A 30 -29.10 -15.63 -0.91
N ASP A 31 -30.15 -16.04 -0.21
CA ASP A 31 -30.16 -17.29 0.57
C ASP A 31 -29.91 -18.54 -0.31
N THR A 32 -30.23 -18.45 -1.60
CA THR A 32 -30.05 -19.53 -2.58
C THR A 32 -28.72 -19.47 -3.33
N ASN A 33 -27.98 -18.35 -3.28
CA ASN A 33 -26.78 -18.16 -4.08
C ASN A 33 -25.52 -18.24 -3.19
N LYS A 34 -24.63 -19.18 -3.51
CA LYS A 34 -23.44 -19.48 -2.69
C LYS A 34 -22.45 -18.30 -2.63
N ASN A 35 -22.48 -17.41 -3.62
CA ASN A 35 -21.48 -16.35 -3.78
C ASN A 35 -22.10 -14.95 -3.60
N PRO A 36 -21.64 -14.16 -2.61
CA PRO A 36 -22.05 -12.77 -2.47
C PRO A 36 -21.66 -11.93 -3.68
N LYS A 37 -22.44 -10.88 -3.97
CA LYS A 37 -22.21 -9.90 -5.03
C LYS A 37 -22.21 -8.48 -4.46
N GLY A 38 -21.86 -7.50 -5.30
CA GLY A 38 -21.88 -6.08 -4.95
C GLY A 38 -20.49 -5.44 -4.89
N LYS A 39 -20.47 -4.10 -4.85
CA LYS A 39 -19.24 -3.28 -4.89
C LYS A 39 -18.27 -3.62 -3.75
N LEU A 40 -18.78 -3.86 -2.53
CA LEU A 40 -17.94 -4.14 -1.36
C LEU A 40 -17.25 -5.50 -1.47
N TYR A 41 -17.98 -6.52 -1.91
CA TYR A 41 -17.42 -7.85 -2.12
C TYR A 41 -16.37 -7.84 -3.25
N ALA A 42 -16.67 -7.18 -4.37
CA ALA A 42 -15.73 -7.03 -5.47
C ALA A 42 -14.45 -6.30 -5.04
N LYS A 43 -14.59 -5.21 -4.27
CA LYS A 43 -13.45 -4.47 -3.71
C LYS A 43 -12.57 -5.37 -2.84
N TYR A 44 -13.16 -6.09 -1.89
CA TYR A 44 -12.43 -7.01 -1.01
C TYR A 44 -11.64 -8.04 -1.82
N TYR A 45 -12.30 -8.70 -2.78
CA TYR A 45 -11.66 -9.75 -3.58
C TYR A 45 -10.55 -9.20 -4.48
N ASN A 46 -10.76 -8.04 -5.10
CA ASN A 46 -9.76 -7.36 -5.93
C ASN A 46 -8.55 -6.91 -5.10
N SER A 47 -8.78 -6.34 -3.91
CA SER A 47 -7.71 -6.01 -2.97
C SER A 47 -6.93 -7.26 -2.55
N MET A 48 -7.63 -8.33 -2.17
CA MET A 48 -7.00 -9.60 -1.76
C MET A 48 -6.17 -10.22 -2.90
N ARG A 49 -6.67 -10.18 -4.14
CA ARG A 49 -5.93 -10.61 -5.33
C ARG A 49 -4.68 -9.76 -5.54
N THR A 50 -4.78 -8.44 -5.42
CA THR A 50 -3.63 -7.53 -5.56
C THR A 50 -2.57 -7.85 -4.52
N LEU A 51 -2.95 -8.05 -3.26
CA LEU A 51 -2.05 -8.39 -2.16
C LEU A 51 -1.35 -9.74 -2.36
N LYS A 52 -2.08 -10.75 -2.86
CA LYS A 52 -1.48 -12.05 -3.22
C LYS A 52 -0.51 -11.92 -4.38
N ASN A 53 -0.88 -11.17 -5.43
CA ASN A 53 -0.05 -10.97 -6.62
C ASN A 53 1.18 -10.10 -6.36
N SER A 54 1.19 -9.30 -5.30
CA SER A 54 2.37 -8.54 -4.86
C SER A 54 3.23 -9.33 -3.86
N GLY A 55 2.86 -10.56 -3.51
CA GLY A 55 3.59 -11.37 -2.54
C GLY A 55 3.44 -10.92 -1.09
N LEU A 56 2.47 -10.05 -0.78
CA LEU A 56 2.25 -9.51 0.57
C LEU A 56 1.42 -10.44 1.45
N ILE A 57 0.59 -11.29 0.84
CA ILE A 57 -0.16 -12.33 1.52
C ILE A 57 0.20 -13.67 0.90
N PRO A 58 0.53 -14.69 1.71
CA PRO A 58 0.81 -16.02 1.21
C PRO A 58 -0.40 -16.55 0.43
N SER A 59 -0.16 -16.96 -0.81
CA SER A 59 -1.16 -17.71 -1.57
C SER A 59 -1.26 -19.11 -0.95
N SER A 60 -2.39 -19.42 -0.32
CA SER A 60 -2.69 -20.76 0.24
C SER A 60 -2.61 -21.90 -0.78
N ASN A 61 -2.42 -21.62 -2.07
CA ASN A 61 -2.23 -22.63 -3.08
C ASN A 61 -0.77 -23.10 -3.04
N HIS A 62 -0.56 -24.22 -2.35
CA HIS A 62 0.63 -25.04 -2.48
C HIS A 62 0.92 -25.28 -3.97
N THR A 63 2.14 -24.97 -4.39
CA THR A 63 2.74 -25.36 -5.68
C THR A 63 1.97 -24.95 -6.94
N LYS A 64 2.20 -23.73 -7.43
CA LYS A 64 2.33 -23.52 -8.88
C LYS A 64 3.65 -22.81 -9.15
N ARG A 65 4.49 -23.49 -9.94
CA ARG A 65 5.76 -22.99 -10.49
C ARG A 65 5.58 -21.56 -11.03
N PRO A 66 6.62 -20.72 -11.03
CA PRO A 66 6.51 -19.37 -11.54
C PRO A 66 6.12 -19.42 -13.02
N THR A 67 4.83 -19.28 -13.31
CA THR A 67 4.39 -18.90 -14.65
C THR A 67 4.92 -17.49 -14.83
N ASN A 68 5.84 -17.36 -15.79
CA ASN A 68 6.56 -16.18 -16.25
C ASN A 68 6.13 -14.87 -15.58
N PRO A 69 7.07 -14.08 -14.99
CA PRO A 69 6.72 -12.80 -14.42
C PRO A 69 5.89 -12.06 -15.46
N ILE A 70 4.63 -11.77 -15.12
CA ILE A 70 3.82 -10.84 -15.89
C ILE A 70 4.74 -9.65 -16.10
N ASN A 71 5.02 -9.36 -17.38
CA ASN A 71 5.90 -8.30 -17.83
C ASN A 71 5.32 -6.97 -17.37
N ARG A 72 5.43 -6.71 -16.08
CA ARG A 72 5.23 -5.41 -15.47
C ARG A 72 6.53 -4.71 -15.80
N LYS A 73 6.42 -3.57 -16.47
CA LYS A 73 7.49 -2.58 -16.67
C LYS A 73 8.04 -2.10 -15.32
N HIS A 74 8.67 -2.98 -14.54
CA HIS A 74 9.11 -2.76 -13.16
C HIS A 74 10.60 -2.98 -12.99
N ASP A 75 11.28 -3.53 -14.00
CA ASP A 75 12.73 -3.37 -14.11
C ASP A 75 13.03 -2.02 -14.75
N LEU A 76 12.78 -0.96 -13.98
CA LEU A 76 13.48 0.29 -14.23
C LEU A 76 14.91 0.05 -13.73
N HIS A 77 15.79 -0.32 -14.65
CA HIS A 77 17.22 -0.27 -14.41
C HIS A 77 17.58 1.20 -14.15
N PHE A 78 17.81 1.53 -12.89
CA PHE A 78 18.27 2.85 -12.49
C PHE A 78 19.77 2.77 -12.29
N GLU A 79 20.49 3.60 -13.03
CA GLU A 79 21.94 3.75 -12.92
C GLU A 79 22.32 4.08 -11.46
N PRO A 80 23.40 3.49 -10.93
CA PRO A 80 23.92 3.89 -9.63
C PRO A 80 24.37 5.35 -9.69
N GLU A 81 23.68 6.18 -8.93
CA GLU A 81 23.92 7.62 -8.85
C GLU A 81 25.28 7.90 -8.16
N ASN A 82 26.15 8.67 -8.82
CA ASN A 82 27.20 9.40 -8.12
C ASN A 82 26.53 10.47 -7.23
N ASP A 83 27.12 10.76 -6.06
CA ASP A 83 26.66 11.81 -5.12
C ASP A 83 25.33 11.57 -4.37
N VAL A 84 24.83 10.32 -4.31
CA VAL A 84 23.62 9.94 -3.52
C VAL A 84 23.67 10.47 -2.09
N GLN A 85 24.85 10.42 -1.47
CA GLN A 85 25.02 10.82 -0.08
C GLN A 85 24.73 12.30 0.14
N TYR A 86 25.17 13.16 -0.79
CA TYR A 86 24.91 14.60 -0.75
C TYR A 86 23.43 14.93 -0.95
N ILE A 87 22.76 14.22 -1.86
CA ILE A 87 21.31 14.38 -2.07
C ILE A 87 20.53 13.92 -0.84
N LEU A 88 20.96 12.83 -0.19
CA LEU A 88 20.34 12.32 1.03
C LEU A 88 20.49 13.27 2.21
N GLU A 89 21.66 13.88 2.38
CA GLU A 89 21.89 14.89 3.42
C GLU A 89 21.00 16.11 3.22
N GLN A 90 20.86 16.58 1.97
CA GLN A 90 19.91 17.64 1.65
C GLN A 90 18.47 17.24 1.98
N ILE A 91 18.02 16.05 1.57
CA ILE A 91 16.66 15.60 1.90
C ILE A 91 16.43 15.52 3.41
N LYS A 92 17.43 15.14 4.21
CA LYS A 92 17.30 14.97 5.66
C LYS A 92 17.37 16.28 6.45
N HIS A 93 18.19 17.22 6.00
CA HIS A 93 18.59 18.37 6.81
C HIS A 93 18.21 19.73 6.18
N ASP A 94 17.92 19.78 4.88
CA ASP A 94 17.49 21.01 4.21
C ASP A 94 15.98 21.23 4.35
N ASN A 95 15.60 22.07 5.30
CA ASN A 95 14.22 22.47 5.54
C ASN A 95 13.72 23.54 4.55
N ASN A 96 14.58 24.10 3.70
CA ASN A 96 14.24 25.19 2.76
C ASN A 96 14.08 24.71 1.30
N CYS A 97 14.09 23.40 1.06
CA CYS A 97 13.89 22.82 -0.25
C CYS A 97 12.43 22.98 -0.72
N SER A 98 12.22 23.52 -1.92
CA SER A 98 10.89 23.60 -2.53
C SER A 98 10.34 22.19 -2.78
N PHE A 99 9.01 22.00 -2.70
CA PHE A 99 8.42 20.67 -2.86
C PHE A 99 8.74 19.99 -4.21
N PRO A 100 8.77 20.69 -5.36
CA PRO A 100 9.21 20.11 -6.64
C PRO A 100 10.66 19.60 -6.61
N ASP A 101 11.57 20.35 -5.98
CA ASP A 101 12.98 19.97 -5.84
C ASP A 101 13.12 18.78 -4.90
N LEU A 102 12.35 18.77 -3.81
CA LEU A 102 12.25 17.64 -2.92
C LEU A 102 11.77 16.40 -3.67
N GLU A 103 10.70 16.50 -4.47
CA GLU A 103 10.17 15.36 -5.24
C GLU A 103 11.20 14.82 -6.25
N TYR A 104 11.95 15.71 -6.91
CA TYR A 104 13.04 15.32 -7.81
C TYR A 104 14.14 14.55 -7.07
N LYS A 105 14.67 15.12 -5.99
CA LYS A 105 15.69 14.48 -5.12
C LYS A 105 15.16 13.17 -4.51
N TRP A 106 13.86 13.13 -4.21
CA TRP A 106 13.16 11.94 -3.71
C TRP A 106 13.17 10.84 -4.77
N LYS A 107 12.82 11.15 -6.02
CA LYS A 107 12.84 10.15 -7.10
C LYS A 107 14.25 9.61 -7.35
N ALA A 108 15.26 10.47 -7.35
CA ALA A 108 16.66 10.09 -7.50
C ALA A 108 17.09 9.05 -6.43
N THR A 109 16.88 9.39 -5.16
CA THR A 109 17.32 8.55 -4.03
C THR A 109 16.43 7.34 -3.72
N THR A 110 15.57 6.90 -4.65
CA THR A 110 14.57 5.85 -4.40
C THR A 110 15.21 4.54 -3.96
N GLN A 111 16.22 4.04 -4.67
CA GLN A 111 16.82 2.72 -4.41
C GLN A 111 17.48 2.63 -3.04
N PHE A 112 18.27 3.65 -2.67
CA PHE A 112 18.95 3.69 -1.37
C PHE A 112 17.95 3.65 -0.22
N ARG A 113 16.85 4.37 -0.36
CA ARG A 113 15.84 4.46 0.70
C ARG A 113 14.99 3.21 0.76
N LEU A 114 14.70 2.59 -0.39
CA LEU A 114 14.07 1.28 -0.49
C LEU A 114 14.88 0.24 0.30
N LYS A 115 16.20 0.19 0.07
CA LYS A 115 17.12 -0.67 0.82
C LYS A 115 17.11 -0.34 2.32
N SER A 116 17.19 0.94 2.69
CA SER A 116 17.16 1.35 4.10
C SER A 116 15.86 0.95 4.80
N ILE A 117 14.71 1.05 4.11
CA ILE A 117 13.40 0.71 4.65
C ILE A 117 13.27 -0.81 4.80
N GLN A 118 13.78 -1.59 3.84
CA GLN A 118 13.81 -3.06 3.94
C GLN A 118 14.67 -3.55 5.10
N THR A 119 15.74 -2.84 5.44
CA THR A 119 16.59 -3.15 6.61
C THR A 119 16.02 -2.61 7.93
N SER A 120 15.07 -1.68 7.88
CA SER A 120 14.51 -1.05 9.07
C SER A 120 13.51 -1.97 9.77
N THR A 121 13.64 -2.10 11.10
CA THR A 121 12.80 -2.99 11.91
C THR A 121 11.47 -2.35 12.36
N SER A 122 11.36 -1.02 12.28
CA SER A 122 10.22 -0.27 12.82
C SER A 122 9.75 0.84 11.88
N THR A 123 8.43 0.93 11.71
CA THR A 123 7.73 2.01 11.00
C THR A 123 8.02 3.38 11.61
N HIS A 124 8.11 3.44 12.93
CA HIS A 124 8.36 4.68 13.67
C HIS A 124 9.75 5.24 13.32
N ASP A 125 10.75 4.36 13.21
CA ASP A 125 12.13 4.77 12.93
C ASP A 125 12.28 5.24 11.47
N ILE A 126 11.52 4.63 10.55
CA ILE A 126 11.44 5.09 9.15
C ILE A 126 10.84 6.51 9.10
N LEU A 127 9.73 6.76 9.80
CA LEU A 127 9.07 8.07 9.79
C LEU A 127 9.89 9.16 10.48
N ASN A 128 10.75 8.80 11.43
CA ASN A 128 11.66 9.74 12.07
C ASN A 128 12.92 10.01 11.24
N ASN A 129 13.45 8.99 10.55
CA ASN A 129 14.57 9.17 9.62
C ASN A 129 14.19 10.01 8.40
N TRP A 130 12.90 10.05 8.05
CA TRP A 130 12.38 10.76 6.88
C TRP A 130 11.25 11.71 7.29
N SER A 131 11.59 12.79 7.98
CA SER A 131 10.66 13.83 8.45
C SER A 131 9.77 14.42 7.34
N ASN A 132 10.24 14.43 6.10
CA ASN A 132 9.50 14.87 4.91
C ASN A 132 8.12 14.21 4.73
N TYR A 133 7.94 13.00 5.26
CA TYR A 133 6.65 12.32 5.26
C TYR A 133 5.58 13.01 6.13
N LYS A 134 5.99 13.84 7.10
CA LYS A 134 5.11 14.58 8.01
C LYS A 134 4.72 15.96 7.47
N LEU A 135 5.26 16.38 6.32
CA LEU A 135 4.91 17.65 5.68
C LEU A 135 3.50 17.61 5.07
N PRO A 136 2.82 18.76 4.89
CA PRO A 136 1.47 18.82 4.30
C PRO A 136 1.35 18.13 2.92
N LEU A 137 2.40 18.16 2.10
CA LEU A 137 2.47 17.48 0.80
C LEU A 137 3.24 16.15 0.85
N GLY A 138 3.64 15.70 2.04
CA GLY A 138 4.41 14.48 2.27
C GLY A 138 3.70 13.22 1.77
N TYR A 139 2.36 13.21 1.74
CA TYR A 139 1.55 12.11 1.19
C TYR A 139 1.93 11.75 -0.27
N ARG A 140 2.38 12.71 -1.07
CA ARG A 140 2.82 12.48 -2.47
C ARG A 140 4.14 11.70 -2.55
N LEU A 141 4.99 11.80 -1.53
CA LEU A 141 6.26 11.10 -1.45
C LEU A 141 6.07 9.59 -1.23
N TYR A 142 4.96 9.21 -0.60
CA TYR A 142 4.53 7.82 -0.47
C TYR A 142 4.00 7.21 -1.76
N PHE A 143 3.69 8.02 -2.78
CA PHE A 143 3.17 7.51 -4.05
C PHE A 143 4.30 7.01 -4.98
N ASN A 144 5.49 7.61 -4.86
CA ASN A 144 6.69 7.19 -5.60
C ASN A 144 7.34 5.94 -5.00
N LEU A 145 7.30 5.79 -3.67
CA LEU A 145 7.64 4.54 -3.01
C LEU A 145 6.36 3.70 -2.89
N LYS A 146 6.16 2.69 -3.74
CA LYS A 146 5.11 1.66 -3.54
C LYS A 146 5.34 0.80 -2.27
N ILE A 147 5.64 1.42 -1.13
CA ILE A 147 6.05 0.83 0.14
C ILE A 147 5.05 1.09 1.26
N LEU A 148 3.95 1.82 1.03
CA LEU A 148 2.92 1.94 2.06
C LEU A 148 2.28 0.58 2.44
N ASN A 149 2.43 -0.47 1.61
CA ASN A 149 1.93 -1.81 1.93
C ASN A 149 3.00 -2.78 2.51
N ILE A 150 4.28 -2.40 2.55
CA ILE A 150 5.36 -3.25 3.12
C ILE A 150 5.55 -2.96 4.62
N VAL A 151 5.39 -1.70 5.03
CA VAL A 151 5.75 -1.29 6.41
C VAL A 151 4.62 -1.52 7.43
N ILE A 152 3.35 -1.55 7.01
CA ILE A 152 2.21 -1.77 7.94
C ILE A 152 1.93 -3.28 8.17
N CYS A 153 2.24 -4.15 7.21
CA CYS A 153 1.91 -5.58 7.32
C CYS A 153 2.92 -6.42 8.10
N TYR A 154 4.18 -5.99 8.28
CA TYR A 154 5.19 -6.82 8.94
C TYR A 154 5.20 -6.76 10.48
N ARG A 155 4.37 -5.93 11.12
CA ARG A 155 4.39 -5.82 12.59
C ARG A 155 3.04 -5.72 13.31
N SER A 156 1.94 -6.08 12.64
CA SER A 156 0.66 -6.30 13.35
C SER A 156 0.48 -7.74 13.86
N THR A 157 1.45 -8.63 13.61
CA THR A 157 1.44 -10.03 14.07
C THR A 157 2.15 -10.27 15.41
N LEU A 158 2.53 -9.22 16.15
CA LEU A 158 3.14 -9.35 17.48
C LEU A 158 2.40 -8.58 18.60
N PHE A 159 1.16 -8.15 18.36
CA PHE A 159 0.32 -7.46 19.35
C PHE A 159 -1.02 -8.19 19.60
N ILE A 160 -1.00 -9.52 19.57
CA ILE A 160 -2.06 -10.35 20.14
C ILE A 160 -1.40 -11.45 20.98
N THR A 161 -0.91 -11.04 22.15
CA THR A 161 -0.89 -11.80 23.40
C THR A 161 -1.12 -10.81 24.51
#